data_AF-A0A969B7F2-F1
#
_entry.id   AF-A0A969B7F2-F1
#
_cell.length_a   1.000
_cell.length_b   1.000
_cell.length_c   1.000
_cell.angle_alpha   90.00
_cell.angle_beta   90.00
_cell.angle_gamma   90.00
#
_symmetry.space_group_name_H-M   'P 1'
#
loop_
_entity.id
_entity.type
_entity.pdbx_description
1 polymer ?
#
loop_
_entity_poly.entity_id
_entity_poly.type
_entity_poly.pdbx_seq_one_letter_code
_entity_poly.pdbx_strand_id
1 'polypeptide(L)'
;MAIETLDAPFRDSVVEANGLLTTAWTWFVRSVTERLFPLGVERSFPLANNQAAAADVVGLKVNSRGVSQAIVEFLVQRVTTSTGAVELIEAGYFTLSYSPTSETWTLSQPNPNLPEDSGVTFTVTATGQVQYTSSNVAGTPSISRVVWRMRTLAGKSEAYSSQGAR
;
A
#
# COMPACT_ATOMS: atom_id res chain seq x y z
N MET A 1 9.42 21.02 21.21
CA MET A 1 10.75 20.94 20.56
C MET A 1 10.75 19.67 19.75
N ALA A 2 10.70 19.75 18.41
CA ALA A 2 10.74 18.56 17.56
C ALA A 2 12.19 18.05 17.52
N ILE A 3 12.41 16.76 17.77
CA ILE A 3 13.73 16.15 17.66
C ILE A 3 14.01 15.90 16.17
N GLU A 4 14.93 16.68 15.60
CA GLU A 4 15.33 16.58 14.19
C GLU A 4 16.22 15.37 13.90
N THR A 5 16.72 14.68 14.93
CA THR A 5 17.66 13.56 14.79
C THR A 5 16.94 12.20 14.88
N LEU A 6 17.59 11.15 14.36
CA LEU A 6 17.22 9.74 14.54
C LEU A 6 18.10 9.06 15.61
N ASP A 7 18.84 9.86 16.40
CA ASP A 7 19.69 9.33 17.45
C ASP A 7 18.84 8.97 18.66
N ALA A 8 18.98 7.73 19.13
CA ALA A 8 18.30 7.31 20.34
C ALA A 8 18.86 8.08 21.55
N PRO A 9 18.01 8.54 22.48
CA PRO A 9 18.43 9.30 23.65
C PRO A 9 19.03 8.36 24.72
N PHE A 10 20.15 7.70 24.40
CA PHE A 10 20.80 6.70 25.27
C PHE A 10 21.29 7.28 26.62
N ARG A 11 21.40 8.60 26.72
CA ARG A 11 21.75 9.28 27.98
C ARG A 11 20.57 9.43 28.92
N ASP A 12 19.35 9.27 28.41
CA ASP A 12 18.12 9.38 29.18
C ASP A 12 17.59 7.99 29.54
N SER A 13 17.01 7.87 30.73
CA SER A 13 16.30 6.64 31.13
C SER A 13 15.12 6.38 30.18
N VAL A 14 14.89 5.12 29.82
CA VAL A 14 13.79 4.74 28.91
C VAL A 14 12.44 5.01 29.57
N VAL A 15 12.32 4.67 30.85
CA VAL A 15 11.08 4.78 31.63
C VAL A 15 11.26 5.69 32.83
N GLU A 16 10.18 6.40 33.17
CA GLU A 16 10.02 7.12 34.43
C GLU A 16 9.68 6.14 35.57
N ALA A 17 9.72 6.62 36.82
CA ALA A 17 9.40 5.81 38.00
C ALA A 17 7.97 5.22 38.01
N ASN A 18 7.06 5.80 37.22
CA ASN A 18 5.68 5.33 37.02
C ASN A 18 5.57 4.24 35.92
N GLY A 19 6.67 3.87 35.26
CA GLY A 19 6.69 2.89 34.18
C GLY A 19 6.32 3.43 32.78
N LEU A 20 6.04 4.73 32.64
CA LEU A 20 5.80 5.38 31.36
C LEU A 20 7.12 5.75 30.67
N LEU A 21 7.09 5.88 29.34
CA LEU A 21 8.26 6.37 28.60
C LEU A 21 8.60 7.80 29.01
N THR A 22 9.89 8.10 29.16
CA THR A 22 10.32 9.48 29.36
C THR A 22 9.96 10.34 28.14
N THR A 23 9.90 11.65 28.34
CA THR A 23 9.60 12.60 27.25
C THR A 23 10.55 12.45 26.06
N ALA A 24 11.85 12.24 26.31
CA ALA A 24 12.86 12.05 25.26
C ALA A 24 12.56 10.80 24.42
N TRP A 25 12.31 9.66 25.06
CA TRP A 25 11.99 8.40 24.39
C TRP A 25 10.62 8.43 23.69
N THR A 26 9.63 9.14 24.25
CA THR A 26 8.33 9.35 23.61
C THR A 26 8.47 10.10 22.29
N TRP A 27 9.24 11.20 22.28
CA TRP A 27 9.49 11.96 21.05
C TRP A 27 10.30 11.15 20.05
N PHE A 28 11.33 10.42 20.49
CA PHE A 28 12.10 9.54 19.61
C PHE A 28 11.22 8.49 18.92
N VAL A 29 10.42 7.72 19.68
CA VAL A 29 9.53 6.68 19.12
C VAL A 29 8.50 7.30 18.18
N ARG A 30 7.93 8.45 18.55
CA ARG A 30 7.00 9.18 17.71
C ARG A 30 7.66 9.61 16.40
N SER A 31 8.84 10.21 16.45
CA SER A 31 9.56 10.67 15.26
C SER A 31 10.01 9.51 14.36
N VAL A 32 10.44 8.39 14.93
CA VAL A 32 10.74 7.15 14.18
C VAL A 32 9.47 6.65 13.51
N THR A 33 8.36 6.58 14.23
CA THR A 33 7.07 6.12 13.70
C THR A 33 6.56 7.03 12.59
N GLU A 34 6.58 8.35 12.78
CA GLU A 34 6.14 9.34 11.79
C GLU A 34 6.99 9.32 10.50
N ARG A 35 8.26 8.91 10.59
CA ARG A 35 9.18 8.80 9.43
C ARG A 35 9.15 7.43 8.75
N LEU A 36 8.96 6.35 9.50
CA LEU A 36 8.91 4.99 8.96
C LEU A 36 7.51 4.62 8.44
N PHE A 37 6.45 5.07 9.09
CA PHE A 37 5.07 4.75 8.69
C PHE A 37 4.76 5.11 7.23
N PRO A 38 5.21 6.28 6.69
CA PRO A 38 5.04 6.63 5.30
C PRO A 38 5.80 5.76 4.29
N LEU A 39 6.78 4.95 4.72
CA LEU A 39 7.50 4.02 3.83
C LEU A 39 6.63 2.81 3.44
N GLY A 40 5.56 2.56 4.20
CA GLY A 40 4.66 1.43 4.01
C GLY A 40 5.24 0.13 4.59
N VAL A 41 4.34 -0.80 4.90
CA VAL A 41 4.69 -2.17 5.31
C VAL A 41 4.42 -3.09 4.13
N GLU A 42 5.36 -3.98 3.83
CA GLU A 42 5.18 -4.97 2.78
C GLU A 42 4.07 -5.95 3.16
N ARG A 43 3.20 -6.26 2.19
CA ARG A 43 2.09 -7.20 2.32
C ARG A 43 2.02 -8.07 1.08
N SER A 44 1.35 -9.22 1.21
CA SER A 44 1.13 -10.13 0.09
C SER A 44 -0.30 -10.67 0.07
N PHE A 45 -0.80 -10.98 -1.13
CA PHE A 45 -2.12 -11.54 -1.35
C PHE A 45 -2.07 -12.59 -2.46
N PRO A 46 -2.66 -13.78 -2.26
CA PRO A 46 -2.72 -14.81 -3.30
C PRO A 46 -3.68 -14.40 -4.41
N LEU A 47 -3.28 -14.63 -5.66
CA LEU A 47 -4.11 -14.33 -6.83
C LEU A 47 -4.75 -15.60 -7.37
N ALA A 48 -6.04 -15.55 -7.67
CA ALA A 48 -6.71 -16.63 -8.40
C ALA A 48 -6.32 -16.57 -9.88
N ASN A 49 -6.16 -17.73 -10.50
CA ASN A 49 -6.01 -17.84 -11.95
C ASN A 49 -7.37 -17.65 -12.65
N ASN A 50 -7.37 -17.02 -13.83
CA ASN A 50 -8.58 -16.79 -14.62
C ASN A 50 -9.70 -16.06 -13.85
N GLN A 51 -9.34 -15.03 -13.10
CA GLN A 51 -10.29 -14.22 -12.34
C GLN A 51 -10.99 -13.23 -13.27
N ALA A 52 -12.10 -13.66 -13.87
CA ALA A 52 -12.83 -12.88 -14.88
C ALA A 52 -13.59 -11.67 -14.31
N ALA A 53 -14.16 -11.80 -13.11
CA ALA A 53 -14.84 -10.71 -12.40
C ALA A 53 -13.89 -10.05 -11.40
N ALA A 54 -13.97 -8.72 -11.26
CA ALA A 54 -13.12 -7.99 -10.32
C ALA A 54 -13.28 -8.54 -8.89
N ALA A 55 -12.17 -8.94 -8.27
CA ALA A 55 -12.12 -9.45 -6.91
C ALA A 55 -11.24 -8.55 -6.03
N ASP A 56 -11.58 -8.42 -4.75
CA ASP A 56 -10.85 -7.55 -3.83
C ASP A 56 -9.46 -8.08 -3.52
N VAL A 57 -8.45 -7.20 -3.57
CA VAL A 57 -7.15 -7.44 -2.95
C VAL A 57 -7.29 -7.13 -1.46
N VAL A 58 -7.48 -8.18 -0.66
CA VAL A 58 -7.75 -8.03 0.78
C VAL A 58 -6.58 -7.31 1.45
N GLY A 59 -6.90 -6.27 2.24
CA GLY A 59 -5.90 -5.47 2.95
C GLY A 59 -5.28 -4.33 2.13
N LEU A 60 -5.71 -4.14 0.87
CA LEU A 60 -5.35 -3.00 0.03
C LEU A 60 -6.58 -2.10 -0.21
N LYS A 61 -6.86 -1.27 0.79
CA LYS A 61 -7.97 -0.30 0.80
C LYS A 61 -7.51 1.03 1.38
N VAL A 62 -7.95 2.12 0.76
CA VAL A 62 -7.74 3.49 1.24
C VAL A 62 -9.05 4.10 1.75
N ASN A 63 -8.94 5.02 2.71
CA ASN A 63 -10.09 5.72 3.30
C ASN A 63 -9.94 7.23 3.09
N SER A 64 -10.93 7.83 2.43
CA SER A 64 -10.94 9.26 2.10
C SER A 64 -10.95 10.18 3.32
N ARG A 65 -11.38 9.69 4.50
CA ARG A 65 -11.36 10.46 5.75
C ARG A 65 -9.95 10.78 6.26
N GLY A 66 -8.94 10.04 5.79
CA GLY A 66 -7.56 10.18 6.26
C GLY A 66 -6.51 10.28 5.15
N VAL A 67 -6.85 9.91 3.91
CA VAL A 67 -5.90 9.82 2.79
C VAL A 67 -6.47 10.57 1.59
N SER A 68 -5.67 11.43 0.96
CA SER A 68 -6.01 12.08 -0.32
C SER A 68 -5.33 11.41 -1.51
N GLN A 69 -4.17 10.79 -1.27
CA GLN A 69 -3.43 10.07 -2.29
C GLN A 69 -2.72 8.86 -1.68
N ALA A 70 -2.61 7.77 -2.44
CA ALA A 70 -1.70 6.68 -2.12
C ALA A 70 -0.87 6.30 -3.34
N ILE A 71 0.38 5.93 -3.12
CA ILE A 71 1.25 5.29 -4.11
C ILE A 71 1.44 3.86 -3.66
N VAL A 72 1.12 2.91 -4.53
CA VAL A 72 1.25 1.48 -4.28
C VAL A 72 2.32 0.95 -5.22
N GLU A 73 3.43 0.50 -4.64
CA GLU A 73 4.49 -0.20 -5.38
C GLU A 73 4.26 -1.69 -5.22
N PHE A 74 4.35 -2.44 -6.31
CA PHE A 74 3.98 -3.85 -6.34
C PHE A 74 4.94 -4.72 -7.15
N LEU A 75 4.88 -6.01 -6.85
CA LEU A 75 5.44 -7.11 -7.62
C LEU A 75 4.37 -8.20 -7.76
N VAL A 76 3.94 -8.47 -8.99
CA VAL A 76 3.10 -9.62 -9.31
C VAL A 76 3.99 -10.77 -9.78
N GLN A 77 3.73 -11.97 -9.27
CA GLN A 77 4.40 -13.20 -9.68
C GLN A 77 3.36 -14.26 -9.98
N ARG A 78 3.36 -14.75 -11.22
CA ARG A 78 2.51 -15.86 -11.67
C ARG A 78 3.40 -16.89 -12.37
N VAL A 79 3.80 -17.89 -11.61
CA VAL A 79 4.66 -18.99 -12.04
C VAL A 79 3.87 -20.28 -11.96
N THR A 80 3.86 -21.02 -13.06
CA THR A 80 3.21 -22.33 -13.14
C THR A 80 4.23 -23.43 -13.42
N THR A 81 3.84 -24.67 -13.15
CA THR A 81 4.61 -25.87 -13.50
C THR A 81 3.78 -26.75 -14.44
N SER A 82 4.35 -27.87 -14.88
CA SER A 82 3.76 -28.84 -15.84
C SER A 82 3.69 -28.34 -17.29
N THR A 83 3.08 -29.12 -18.19
CA THR A 83 3.03 -28.82 -19.63
C THR A 83 2.32 -27.48 -19.88
N GLY A 84 2.97 -26.60 -20.64
CA GLY A 84 2.47 -25.25 -20.89
C GLY A 84 2.76 -24.27 -19.75
N ALA A 85 3.72 -24.58 -18.87
CA ALA A 85 4.18 -23.67 -17.84
C ALA A 85 4.60 -22.31 -18.41
N VAL A 86 4.24 -21.27 -17.66
CA VAL A 86 4.60 -19.89 -17.91
C VAL A 86 5.19 -19.26 -16.65
N GLU A 87 6.00 -18.25 -16.87
CA GLU A 87 6.53 -17.35 -15.86
C GLU A 87 6.19 -15.92 -16.28
N LEU A 88 5.23 -15.33 -15.59
CA LEU A 88 4.83 -13.94 -15.79
C LEU A 88 5.12 -13.16 -14.51
N ILE A 89 6.01 -12.18 -14.63
CA ILE A 89 6.42 -11.31 -13.53
C ILE A 89 6.22 -9.87 -14.00
N GLU A 90 5.65 -9.04 -13.14
CA GLU A 90 5.47 -7.62 -13.40
C GLU A 90 5.77 -6.85 -12.12
N ALA A 91 6.66 -5.87 -12.21
CA ALA A 91 6.94 -4.94 -11.14
C ALA A 91 6.56 -3.52 -11.57
N GLY A 92 6.00 -2.75 -10.65
CA GLY A 92 5.58 -1.40 -10.97
C GLY A 92 4.99 -0.66 -9.80
N TYR A 93 4.28 0.42 -10.13
CA TYR A 93 3.47 1.14 -9.17
C TYR A 93 2.24 1.73 -9.84
N PHE A 94 1.20 1.94 -9.03
CA PHE A 94 0.07 2.77 -9.42
C PHE A 94 -0.23 3.78 -8.32
N THR A 95 -0.99 4.79 -8.69
CA THR A 95 -1.41 5.86 -7.79
C THR A 95 -2.92 5.80 -7.60
N LEU A 96 -3.36 6.03 -6.38
CA LEU A 96 -4.75 6.23 -6.01
C LEU A 96 -4.91 7.70 -5.64
N SER A 97 -5.84 8.39 -6.27
CA SER A 97 -6.15 9.79 -5.97
C SER A 97 -7.63 9.94 -5.64
N TYR A 98 -7.93 10.63 -4.53
CA TYR A 98 -9.30 10.89 -4.12
C TYR A 98 -9.81 12.20 -4.74
N SER A 99 -10.97 12.13 -5.38
CA SER A 99 -11.69 13.28 -5.93
C SER A 99 -12.83 13.65 -4.98
N PRO A 100 -12.70 14.73 -4.17
CA PRO A 100 -13.67 15.05 -3.13
C PRO A 100 -15.03 15.49 -3.68
N THR A 101 -15.08 16.09 -4.88
CA THR A 101 -16.34 16.53 -5.50
C THR A 101 -17.23 15.36 -5.91
N SER A 102 -16.65 14.29 -6.43
CA SER A 102 -17.38 13.09 -6.86
C SER A 102 -17.42 11.99 -5.79
N GLU A 103 -16.69 12.18 -4.68
CA GLU A 103 -16.49 11.18 -3.63
C GLU A 103 -15.96 9.84 -4.15
N THR A 104 -15.11 9.88 -5.18
CA THR A 104 -14.55 8.69 -5.84
C THR A 104 -13.04 8.63 -5.74
N TRP A 105 -12.53 7.40 -5.83
CA TRP A 105 -11.11 7.13 -6.04
C TRP A 105 -10.83 6.83 -7.50
N THR A 106 -9.70 7.33 -7.99
CA THR A 106 -9.18 7.00 -9.32
C THR A 106 -7.86 6.26 -9.16
N LEU A 107 -7.71 5.14 -9.88
CA LEU A 107 -6.45 4.43 -10.02
C LEU A 107 -5.79 4.88 -11.34
N SER A 108 -4.53 5.29 -11.27
CA SER A 108 -3.72 5.62 -12.43
C SER A 108 -2.40 4.87 -12.36
N GLN A 109 -2.11 4.07 -13.39
CA GLN A 109 -0.85 3.36 -13.56
C GLN A 109 -0.01 4.12 -14.61
N PRO A 110 1.05 4.82 -14.18
CA PRO A 110 1.93 5.53 -15.10
C PRO A 110 2.73 4.50 -15.91
N ASN A 111 2.26 4.26 -17.13
CA ASN A 111 2.85 3.42 -18.19
C ASN A 111 2.26 1.99 -18.30
N PRO A 112 1.23 1.80 -19.15
CA PRO A 112 0.75 0.46 -19.55
C PRO A 112 1.66 -0.24 -20.58
N ASN A 113 2.74 0.40 -21.07
CA ASN A 113 3.60 -0.12 -22.15
C ASN A 113 4.94 -0.68 -21.65
N LEU A 114 5.01 -1.15 -20.40
CA LEU A 114 6.18 -1.93 -19.98
C LEU A 114 6.10 -3.32 -20.67
N PRO A 115 7.24 -3.90 -21.07
CA PRO A 115 7.27 -5.20 -21.76
C PRO A 115 6.85 -6.38 -20.88
N GLU A 116 6.65 -6.12 -19.58
CA GLU A 116 6.29 -7.11 -18.56
C GLU A 116 4.79 -7.02 -18.27
N ASP A 117 4.02 -8.01 -18.75
CA ASP A 117 2.58 -8.15 -18.49
C ASP A 117 2.35 -9.42 -17.66
N SER A 118 1.91 -9.25 -16.41
CA SER A 118 1.57 -10.39 -15.55
C SER A 118 0.20 -11.01 -15.90
N GLY A 119 -0.54 -10.40 -16.82
CA GLY A 119 -1.93 -10.71 -17.09
C GLY A 119 -2.83 -10.37 -15.92
N VAL A 120 -2.43 -9.44 -15.03
CA VAL A 120 -3.22 -8.95 -13.90
C VAL A 120 -3.55 -7.49 -14.15
N THR A 121 -4.81 -7.13 -14.01
CA THR A 121 -5.25 -5.73 -14.15
C THR A 121 -5.82 -5.26 -12.83
N PHE A 122 -5.29 -4.16 -12.30
CA PHE A 122 -5.79 -3.52 -11.08
C PHE A 122 -6.85 -2.46 -11.39
N THR A 123 -7.88 -2.42 -10.56
CA THR A 123 -8.91 -1.37 -10.57
C THR A 123 -9.20 -0.91 -9.14
N VAL A 124 -9.96 0.17 -8.99
CA VAL A 124 -10.39 0.65 -7.67
C VAL A 124 -11.88 0.97 -7.69
N THR A 125 -12.57 0.60 -6.62
CA THR A 125 -13.97 1.00 -6.41
C THR A 125 -14.06 2.47 -5.96
N ALA A 126 -15.24 3.07 -6.06
CA ALA A 126 -15.50 4.42 -5.53
C ALA A 126 -15.16 4.56 -4.03
N THR A 127 -15.20 3.47 -3.26
CA THR A 127 -14.89 3.47 -1.82
C THR A 127 -13.41 3.24 -1.48
N GLY A 128 -12.54 3.17 -2.50
CA GLY A 128 -11.10 3.02 -2.31
C GLY A 128 -10.61 1.59 -2.12
N GLN A 129 -11.46 0.59 -2.34
CA GLN A 129 -11.05 -0.83 -2.36
C GLN A 129 -10.37 -1.15 -3.69
N VAL A 130 -9.12 -1.63 -3.66
CA VAL A 130 -8.42 -2.10 -4.86
C VAL A 130 -8.89 -3.51 -5.19
N GLN A 131 -9.12 -3.73 -6.48
CA GLN A 131 -9.57 -5.00 -7.04
C GLN A 131 -8.61 -5.46 -8.14
N TYR A 132 -8.70 -6.73 -8.51
CA TYR A 132 -7.96 -7.30 -9.63
C TYR A 132 -8.84 -8.20 -10.49
N THR A 133 -8.46 -8.30 -11.76
CA THR A 133 -8.80 -9.42 -12.65
C THR A 133 -7.51 -10.09 -13.10
N SER A 134 -7.60 -11.34 -13.56
CA SER A 134 -6.44 -12.07 -14.07
C SER A 134 -6.77 -12.88 -15.32
N SER A 135 -5.85 -12.91 -16.27
CA SER A 135 -5.89 -13.77 -17.45
C SER A 135 -5.83 -15.25 -17.06
N ASN A 136 -6.23 -16.14 -17.96
CA ASN A 136 -5.98 -17.57 -17.77
C ASN A 136 -4.54 -17.91 -18.15
N VAL A 137 -3.78 -18.51 -17.23
CA VAL A 137 -2.48 -19.13 -17.54
C VAL A 137 -2.57 -20.65 -17.48
N ALA A 138 -1.87 -21.32 -18.39
CA ALA A 138 -1.78 -22.78 -18.43
C ALA A 138 -0.84 -23.32 -17.34
N GLY A 139 -0.95 -24.62 -17.04
CA GLY A 139 -0.14 -25.29 -16.03
C GLY A 139 -0.72 -25.21 -14.61
N THR A 140 0.02 -25.78 -13.65
CA THR A 140 -0.38 -25.80 -12.23
C THR A 140 0.32 -24.66 -11.49
N PRO A 141 -0.41 -23.78 -10.79
CA PRO A 141 0.19 -22.68 -10.05
C PRO A 141 1.22 -23.15 -9.02
N SER A 142 2.43 -22.60 -9.08
CA SER A 142 3.48 -22.74 -8.08
C SER A 142 3.62 -21.45 -7.26
N ILE A 143 3.57 -20.31 -7.94
CA ILE A 143 3.50 -18.97 -7.34
C ILE A 143 2.36 -18.22 -8.01
N SER A 144 1.44 -17.68 -7.23
CA SER A 144 0.41 -16.78 -7.74
C SER A 144 0.05 -15.76 -6.67
N ARG A 145 0.71 -14.60 -6.72
CA ARG A 145 0.56 -13.57 -5.70
C ARG A 145 0.91 -12.17 -6.21
N VAL A 146 0.40 -11.18 -5.51
CA VAL A 146 0.92 -9.82 -5.51
C VAL A 146 1.58 -9.53 -4.17
N VAL A 147 2.74 -8.90 -4.20
CA VAL A 147 3.42 -8.30 -3.05
C VAL A 147 3.38 -6.79 -3.25
N TRP A 148 3.09 -6.01 -2.21
CA TRP A 148 3.04 -4.56 -2.33
C TRP A 148 3.45 -3.84 -1.06
N ARG A 149 3.82 -2.57 -1.23
CA ARG A 149 3.87 -1.56 -0.17
C ARG A 149 3.06 -0.35 -0.58
N MET A 150 2.41 0.29 0.38
CA MET A 150 1.57 1.47 0.14
C MET A 150 2.06 2.64 0.97
N ARG A 151 2.24 3.78 0.31
CA ARG A 151 2.63 5.07 0.90
C ARG A 151 1.50 6.06 0.70
N THR A 152 1.07 6.73 1.77
CA THR A 152 -0.11 7.62 1.73
C THR A 152 0.26 9.07 1.96
N LEU A 153 -0.37 9.98 1.22
CA LEU A 153 -0.44 11.40 1.60
C LEU A 153 -1.76 11.64 2.34
N ALA A 154 -1.64 12.16 3.56
CA ALA A 154 -2.79 12.46 4.39
C ALA A 154 -3.67 13.55 3.75
N GLY A 155 -4.99 13.40 3.84
CA GLY A 155 -5.90 14.44 3.39
C GLY A 155 -5.94 15.59 4.39
N LYS A 156 -5.45 16.78 4.01
CA LYS A 156 -5.37 17.94 4.91
C LYS A 156 -6.46 18.99 4.67
N SER A 157 -7.56 18.62 4.01
CA SER A 157 -8.68 19.53 3.81
C SER A 157 -9.78 19.28 4.83
N GLU A 158 -10.13 20.30 5.60
CA GLU A 158 -11.27 20.28 6.54
C GLU A 158 -12.60 19.97 5.85
N ALA A 159 -12.71 20.29 4.56
CA ALA A 159 -13.94 20.09 3.79
C ALA A 159 -14.32 18.61 3.63
N TYR A 160 -13.34 17.69 3.67
CA TYR A 160 -13.60 16.26 3.41
C TYR A 160 -12.73 15.28 4.21
N SER A 161 -11.76 15.76 4.99
CA SER A 161 -10.87 14.92 5.78
C SER A 161 -10.89 15.28 7.26
N SER A 162 -11.02 14.24 8.08
CA SER A 162 -10.91 14.35 9.55
C SER A 162 -9.50 14.75 10.03
N GLN A 163 -8.50 14.65 9.16
CA GLN A 163 -7.11 15.05 9.42
C GLN A 163 -6.85 16.52 9.08
N GLY A 164 -7.75 17.19 8.35
CA GLY A 164 -7.64 18.62 8.06
C GLY A 164 -8.08 19.52 9.21
N ALA A 165 -8.98 19.03 10.07
CA ALA A 165 -9.56 19.80 11.19
C ALA A 165 -8.65 19.91 12.43
N ARG A 166 -7.33 19.78 12.25
CA ARG A 166 -6.32 19.81 13.31
C ARG A 166 -5.16 20.74 12.96
#